data_AF-A0A7W5UT77-F1
#
_entry.id   AF-A0A7W5UT77-F1
#
_cell.length_a   1.000
_cell.length_b   1.000
_cell.length_c   1.000
_cell.angle_alpha   90.00
_cell.angle_beta   90.00
_cell.angle_gamma   90.00
#
_symmetry.space_group_name_H-M   'P 1'
#
loop_
_entity.id
_entity.type
_entity.pdbx_description
1 polymer ?
#
loop_
_entity_poly.entity_id
_entity_poly.type
_entity_poly.pdbx_seq_one_letter_code
_entity_poly.pdbx_strand_id
1 'polypeptide(L)'
;MVSVRFALPVAIICLALTQQAAAENKPSTETNNWEPLENDVPREDLFAYIVKDRLAGGAISPGEEGPISAPLKGNFSFPHDAIVDDATGLKRTASIFGIDISHYTDSSLDLTALKRQKIDFVYVKATQGTKYGDAKFPLFWASLGQGPANYRVLRGAYHFLSSSGDGKAQADRFISYVNKAGGFGPDDLPPCVDLEWDVDKVGGPDKWLSRTPDEIVDTAVAWLERVEAVTHKIPMIYTNRVWWQSAIKSESKFSRLAQYRIWIADYSGSDRVIEVPSVPGGGNAHIWQFTATSHLANYGKGLDANIYKGSRAQFASEMQISPSIVGQDQ
;
A
#
# COMPACT_ATOMS: atom_id res chain seq x y z
N MET A 1 28.49 20.15 86.44
CA MET A 1 29.65 20.87 85.85
C MET A 1 30.24 20.00 84.76
N VAL A 2 30.90 20.65 83.79
CA VAL A 2 31.60 20.09 82.62
C VAL A 2 30.73 19.94 81.36
N SER A 3 30.79 21.02 80.58
CA SER A 3 30.39 21.15 79.19
C SER A 3 31.57 20.71 78.32
N VAL A 4 31.36 19.82 77.35
CA VAL A 4 32.34 19.56 76.28
C VAL A 4 31.60 19.53 74.95
N ARG A 5 31.95 20.49 74.09
CA ARG A 5 31.53 20.58 72.69
C ARG A 5 32.41 19.63 71.87
N PHE A 6 31.80 18.85 70.98
CA PHE A 6 32.50 18.24 69.85
C PHE A 6 31.76 18.58 68.55
N ALA A 7 32.50 19.20 67.64
CA ALA A 7 32.11 19.50 66.28
C ALA A 7 32.23 18.22 65.42
N LEU A 8 31.23 17.94 64.59
CA LEU A 8 31.33 16.97 63.50
C LEU A 8 31.63 17.71 62.19
N PRO A 9 32.55 17.22 61.33
CA PRO A 9 32.65 17.68 59.96
C PRO A 9 31.66 16.90 59.08
N VAL A 10 30.91 17.64 58.25
CA VAL A 10 30.05 17.08 57.20
C VAL A 10 30.94 16.66 56.03
N ALA A 11 31.01 15.36 55.77
CA ALA A 11 31.63 14.81 54.57
C ALA A 11 30.67 14.95 53.37
N ILE A 12 31.05 15.75 52.38
CA ILE A 12 30.36 15.87 51.10
C ILE A 12 30.79 14.70 50.22
N ILE A 13 29.87 13.78 49.94
CA ILE A 13 30.05 12.71 48.96
C ILE A 13 29.72 13.28 47.58
N CYS A 14 30.74 13.47 46.74
CA CYS A 14 30.58 13.75 45.32
C CYS A 14 30.12 12.47 44.59
N LEU A 15 28.86 12.40 44.16
CA LEU A 15 28.42 11.46 43.13
C LEU A 15 28.66 12.11 41.76
N ALA A 16 29.63 11.58 41.01
CA ALA A 16 29.80 11.90 39.60
C ALA A 16 28.70 11.20 38.79
N LEU A 17 27.75 11.97 38.26
CA LEU A 17 26.80 11.51 37.26
C LEU A 17 27.48 11.55 35.88
N THR A 18 27.75 10.39 35.31
CA THR A 18 28.09 10.26 33.89
C THR A 18 26.84 10.52 33.06
N GLN A 19 26.76 11.68 32.40
CA GLN A 19 25.76 11.95 31.36
C GLN A 19 26.10 11.13 30.12
N GLN A 20 25.31 10.09 29.87
CA GLN A 20 25.25 9.46 28.56
C GLN A 20 24.35 10.33 27.69
N ALA A 21 24.92 10.92 26.64
CA ALA A 21 24.20 11.77 25.70
C ALA A 21 23.08 10.95 25.03
N ALA A 22 21.84 11.24 25.40
CA ALA A 22 20.70 10.90 24.57
C ALA A 22 20.83 11.72 23.28
N ALA A 23 21.01 11.04 22.15
CA ALA A 23 20.85 11.67 20.86
C ALA A 23 19.39 12.12 20.73
N GLU A 24 19.15 13.41 20.97
CA GLU A 24 17.89 14.06 20.61
C GLU A 24 17.72 13.91 19.09
N ASN A 25 16.83 13.01 18.67
CA ASN A 25 16.24 13.04 17.33
C ASN A 25 15.41 14.32 17.22
N LYS A 26 16.07 15.45 16.95
CA LYS A 26 15.38 16.64 16.44
C LYS A 26 14.74 16.26 15.10
N PRO A 27 13.43 16.46 14.92
CA PRO A 27 12.84 16.37 13.59
C PRO A 27 13.60 17.34 12.69
N SER A 28 14.09 16.84 11.56
CA SER A 28 14.74 17.68 10.56
C SER A 28 13.78 18.81 10.20
N THR A 29 14.26 20.04 10.30
CA THR A 29 13.59 21.23 9.75
C THR A 29 13.68 21.20 8.23
N GLU A 30 13.21 20.13 7.61
CA GLU A 30 13.03 20.09 6.16
C GLU A 30 11.88 21.04 5.83
N THR A 31 12.23 22.12 5.14
CA THR A 31 11.30 23.05 4.52
C THR A 31 10.23 22.27 3.77
N ASN A 32 8.97 22.69 3.93
CA ASN A 32 7.75 22.13 3.33
C ASN A 32 7.70 22.26 1.78
N ASN A 33 8.77 21.90 1.08
CA ASN A 33 8.91 21.98 -0.37
C ASN A 33 8.31 20.73 -1.00
N TRP A 34 6.98 20.61 -0.94
CA TRP A 34 6.26 19.61 -1.73
C TRP A 34 5.92 20.23 -3.07
N GLU A 35 6.29 19.55 -4.15
CA GLU A 35 5.79 19.88 -5.47
C GLU A 35 4.51 19.10 -5.73
N PRO A 36 3.45 19.74 -6.26
CA PRO A 36 2.26 19.02 -6.72
C PRO A 36 2.64 17.97 -7.76
N LEU A 37 2.18 16.75 -7.55
CA LEU A 37 2.21 15.71 -8.58
C LEU A 37 1.02 15.92 -9.52
N GLU A 38 1.29 16.43 -10.72
CA GLU A 38 0.24 16.74 -11.72
C GLU A 38 0.47 16.06 -13.08
N ASN A 39 1.69 15.60 -13.38
CA ASN A 39 2.12 15.23 -14.73
C ASN A 39 3.01 13.97 -14.77
N ASP A 40 2.84 13.03 -13.84
CA ASP A 40 3.42 11.69 -13.97
C ASP A 40 2.73 10.90 -15.10
N VAL A 41 3.18 9.67 -15.32
CA VAL A 41 2.52 8.75 -16.25
C VAL A 41 1.31 8.14 -15.53
N PRO A 42 0.09 8.29 -16.07
CA PRO A 42 -1.07 7.61 -15.53
C PRO A 42 -0.85 6.11 -15.47
N ARG A 43 -1.36 5.45 -14.43
CA ARG A 43 -1.23 3.99 -14.32
C ARG A 43 -1.93 3.25 -15.45
N GLU A 44 -3.05 3.78 -15.95
CA GLU A 44 -3.73 3.25 -17.14
C GLU A 44 -2.80 3.21 -18.37
N ASP A 45 -1.82 4.12 -18.44
CA ASP A 45 -0.83 4.14 -19.51
C ASP A 45 0.34 3.19 -19.22
N LEU A 46 0.69 2.98 -17.93
CA LEU A 46 1.63 1.94 -17.51
C LEU A 46 1.11 0.53 -17.85
N PHE A 47 -0.22 0.34 -17.94
CA PHE A 47 -0.83 -0.88 -18.44
C PHE A 47 -0.31 -1.30 -19.82
N ALA A 48 0.07 -0.35 -20.68
CA ALA A 48 0.66 -0.66 -21.98
C ALA A 48 1.98 -1.44 -21.87
N TYR A 49 2.78 -1.22 -20.80
CA TYR A 49 3.96 -2.04 -20.51
C TYR A 49 3.59 -3.44 -20.05
N ILE A 50 2.57 -3.56 -19.20
CA ILE A 50 2.04 -4.87 -18.76
C ILE A 50 1.61 -5.71 -19.97
N VAL A 51 0.91 -5.11 -20.93
CA VAL A 51 0.46 -5.80 -22.15
C VAL A 51 1.64 -6.16 -23.07
N LYS A 52 2.58 -5.22 -23.29
CA LYS A 52 3.73 -5.42 -24.19
C LYS A 52 4.66 -6.53 -23.69
N ASP A 53 4.99 -6.53 -22.40
CA ASP A 53 5.93 -7.51 -21.82
C ASP A 53 5.25 -8.88 -21.64
N ARG A 54 3.92 -8.92 -21.46
CA ARG A 54 3.13 -10.16 -21.46
C ARG A 54 3.15 -10.90 -22.80
N LEU A 55 3.18 -10.20 -23.92
CA LEU A 55 3.31 -10.82 -25.25
C LEU A 55 4.69 -11.46 -25.47
N ALA A 56 5.71 -11.03 -24.72
CA ALA A 56 7.07 -11.60 -24.79
C ALA A 56 7.28 -12.81 -23.85
N GLY A 57 6.41 -13.00 -22.85
CA GLY A 57 6.62 -13.95 -21.74
C GLY A 57 5.91 -15.31 -21.81
N GLY A 58 5.10 -15.57 -22.86
CA GLY A 58 4.50 -16.89 -23.13
C GLY A 58 3.79 -17.56 -21.94
N ALA A 59 2.54 -17.19 -21.65
CA ALA A 59 1.78 -17.77 -20.52
C ALA A 59 1.09 -19.11 -20.86
N ILE A 60 1.13 -19.99 -19.86
CA ILE A 60 0.90 -21.45 -19.83
C ILE A 60 -0.58 -21.80 -19.54
N SER A 61 -0.98 -23.03 -19.87
CA SER A 61 -2.33 -23.62 -19.75
C SER A 61 -2.84 -23.83 -18.29
N PRO A 62 -4.17 -23.88 -18.04
CA PRO A 62 -4.75 -23.96 -16.70
C PRO A 62 -4.88 -25.39 -16.15
N GLY A 63 -4.74 -25.58 -14.82
CA GLY A 63 -5.11 -26.82 -14.14
C GLY A 63 -4.89 -26.86 -12.61
N GLU A 64 -5.99 -27.17 -11.91
CA GLU A 64 -6.15 -27.87 -10.61
C GLU A 64 -5.77 -27.20 -9.26
N GLU A 65 -6.83 -26.89 -8.48
CA GLU A 65 -7.03 -27.08 -7.02
C GLU A 65 -7.61 -25.85 -6.27
N GLY A 66 -8.69 -26.08 -5.50
CA GLY A 66 -9.17 -25.15 -4.47
C GLY A 66 -10.70 -25.10 -4.30
N PRO A 67 -11.23 -24.85 -3.08
CA PRO A 67 -12.67 -24.79 -2.82
C PRO A 67 -13.30 -23.74 -3.73
N ILE A 68 -14.44 -24.08 -4.35
CA ILE A 68 -15.09 -23.33 -5.45
C ILE A 68 -15.20 -21.84 -5.12
N SER A 69 -14.18 -21.06 -5.49
CA SER A 69 -14.25 -19.61 -5.61
C SER A 69 -14.47 -19.32 -7.10
N ALA A 70 -15.53 -18.57 -7.38
CA ALA A 70 -16.04 -18.40 -8.72
C ALA A 70 -15.27 -17.27 -9.47
N PRO A 71 -15.05 -17.39 -10.79
CA PRO A 71 -14.07 -16.60 -11.56
C PRO A 71 -14.38 -15.10 -11.71
N LEU A 72 -13.37 -14.21 -11.63
CA LEU A 72 -13.44 -12.79 -11.99
C LEU A 72 -13.47 -12.57 -13.52
N LYS A 73 -14.55 -12.95 -14.22
CA LYS A 73 -14.65 -12.84 -15.69
C LYS A 73 -14.95 -11.41 -16.19
N GLY A 74 -14.61 -11.13 -17.46
CA GLY A 74 -15.16 -9.98 -18.22
C GLY A 74 -14.69 -8.58 -17.80
N ASN A 75 -15.59 -7.59 -17.86
CA ASN A 75 -15.36 -6.25 -17.29
C ASN A 75 -16.09 -6.20 -15.95
N PHE A 76 -15.33 -6.25 -14.85
CA PHE A 76 -15.88 -6.28 -13.50
C PHE A 76 -16.65 -4.99 -13.16
N SER A 77 -17.85 -5.10 -12.61
CA SER A 77 -18.78 -4.02 -12.36
C SER A 77 -19.29 -4.01 -10.93
N PHE A 78 -18.96 -2.95 -10.19
CA PHE A 78 -19.50 -2.70 -8.86
C PHE A 78 -20.93 -2.11 -8.92
N PRO A 79 -21.83 -2.49 -7.99
CA PRO A 79 -21.65 -3.49 -6.93
C PRO A 79 -21.89 -4.94 -7.37
N HIS A 80 -22.46 -5.15 -8.56
CA HIS A 80 -23.04 -6.44 -8.98
C HIS A 80 -22.04 -7.60 -8.86
N ASP A 81 -20.87 -7.49 -9.50
CA ASP A 81 -19.86 -8.54 -9.53
C ASP A 81 -19.14 -8.72 -8.19
N ALA A 82 -19.27 -7.77 -7.27
CA ALA A 82 -18.78 -7.90 -5.90
C ALA A 82 -19.77 -8.66 -5.00
N ILE A 83 -21.05 -8.76 -5.40
CA ILE A 83 -22.11 -9.47 -4.67
C ILE A 83 -22.30 -10.87 -5.22
N VAL A 84 -22.40 -10.99 -6.53
CA VAL A 84 -22.72 -12.24 -7.24
C VAL A 84 -21.66 -12.49 -8.29
N ASP A 85 -21.29 -13.74 -8.46
CA ASP A 85 -20.47 -14.18 -9.56
C ASP A 85 -21.36 -14.54 -10.76
N ASP A 86 -21.24 -13.82 -11.87
CA ASP A 86 -22.07 -14.04 -13.07
C ASP A 86 -21.82 -15.38 -13.77
N ALA A 87 -20.65 -15.99 -13.60
CA ALA A 87 -20.34 -17.26 -14.24
C ALA A 87 -21.05 -18.44 -13.56
N THR A 88 -21.32 -18.33 -12.26
CA THR A 88 -21.89 -19.39 -11.43
C THR A 88 -23.27 -19.05 -10.87
N GLY A 89 -23.65 -17.77 -10.85
CA GLY A 89 -24.85 -17.26 -10.20
C GLY A 89 -24.79 -17.28 -8.66
N LEU A 90 -23.63 -17.57 -8.07
CA LEU A 90 -23.46 -17.70 -6.62
C LEU A 90 -23.08 -16.37 -5.98
N LYS A 91 -23.55 -16.14 -4.74
CA LYS A 91 -23.10 -15.00 -3.92
C LYS A 91 -21.61 -15.15 -3.62
N ARG A 92 -20.83 -14.09 -3.82
CA ARG A 92 -19.44 -14.03 -3.37
C ARG A 92 -19.40 -13.93 -1.85
N THR A 93 -18.71 -14.89 -1.24
CA THR A 93 -18.42 -14.92 0.20
C THR A 93 -16.90 -14.90 0.39
N ALA A 94 -16.43 -14.51 1.58
CA ALA A 94 -15.00 -14.41 1.89
C ALA A 94 -14.19 -13.62 0.82
N SER A 95 -14.79 -12.55 0.29
CA SER A 95 -14.15 -11.65 -0.65
C SER A 95 -14.44 -10.22 -0.20
N ILE A 96 -13.38 -9.43 -0.06
CA ILE A 96 -13.47 -8.02 0.32
C ILE A 96 -12.87 -7.24 -0.82
N PHE A 97 -13.67 -6.37 -1.43
CA PHE A 97 -13.26 -5.63 -2.60
C PHE A 97 -12.87 -4.21 -2.24
N GLY A 98 -11.94 -3.65 -2.99
CA GLY A 98 -11.52 -2.28 -2.85
C GLY A 98 -11.07 -1.68 -4.16
N ILE A 99 -10.70 -0.42 -4.12
CA ILE A 99 -10.11 0.31 -5.24
C ILE A 99 -8.84 1.03 -4.78
N ASP A 100 -8.10 1.58 -5.71
CA ASP A 100 -7.06 2.55 -5.43
C ASP A 100 -7.19 3.77 -6.34
N ILE A 101 -6.85 4.94 -5.78
CA ILE A 101 -7.12 6.24 -6.39
C ILE A 101 -5.92 7.18 -6.23
N SER A 102 -5.85 8.18 -7.09
CA SER A 102 -4.80 9.20 -7.13
C SER A 102 -5.36 10.50 -7.70
N HIS A 103 -4.52 11.52 -7.92
CA HIS A 103 -4.92 12.75 -8.59
C HIS A 103 -5.53 12.55 -10.00
N TYR A 104 -5.35 11.41 -10.66
CA TYR A 104 -6.06 11.09 -11.91
C TYR A 104 -7.55 10.82 -11.71
N THR A 105 -7.94 10.34 -10.54
CA THR A 105 -9.34 10.14 -10.18
C THR A 105 -10.02 11.50 -10.06
N ASP A 106 -11.00 11.76 -10.90
CA ASP A 106 -11.73 13.03 -10.87
C ASP A 106 -12.74 13.09 -9.70
N SER A 107 -13.20 14.31 -9.42
CA SER A 107 -14.10 14.61 -8.32
C SER A 107 -15.55 14.14 -8.53
N SER A 108 -15.89 13.53 -9.67
CA SER A 108 -17.22 12.94 -9.86
C SER A 108 -17.39 11.60 -9.15
N LEU A 109 -16.30 10.99 -8.66
CA LEU A 109 -16.35 9.81 -7.82
C LEU A 109 -16.96 10.15 -6.45
N ASP A 110 -18.17 9.66 -6.18
CA ASP A 110 -18.82 9.79 -4.87
C ASP A 110 -18.23 8.81 -3.84
N LEU A 111 -17.23 9.28 -3.11
CA LEU A 111 -16.57 8.53 -2.04
C LEU A 111 -17.53 8.07 -0.93
N THR A 112 -18.65 8.76 -0.72
CA THR A 112 -19.62 8.44 0.34
C THR A 112 -20.57 7.30 -0.04
N ALA A 113 -20.64 6.97 -1.32
CA ALA A 113 -21.46 5.87 -1.84
C ALA A 113 -20.69 4.54 -1.92
N LEU A 114 -19.35 4.58 -1.95
CA LEU A 114 -18.50 3.41 -2.21
C LEU A 114 -18.84 2.18 -1.34
N LYS A 115 -19.05 2.37 -0.03
CA LYS A 115 -19.41 1.25 0.87
C LYS A 115 -20.72 0.56 0.47
N ARG A 116 -21.73 1.34 0.06
CA ARG A 116 -23.01 0.81 -0.45
C ARG A 116 -22.83 0.12 -1.80
N GLN A 117 -21.85 0.56 -2.58
CA GLN A 117 -21.44 -0.04 -3.84
C GLN A 117 -20.44 -1.21 -3.67
N LYS A 118 -20.32 -1.77 -2.46
CA LYS A 118 -19.48 -2.95 -2.15
C LYS A 118 -17.97 -2.74 -2.35
N ILE A 119 -17.54 -1.49 -2.24
CA ILE A 119 -16.13 -1.13 -2.08
C ILE A 119 -15.88 -0.94 -0.58
N ASP A 120 -15.18 -1.89 0.02
CA ASP A 120 -14.90 -1.95 1.45
C ASP A 120 -13.65 -1.17 1.85
N PHE A 121 -12.68 -1.02 0.94
CA PHE A 121 -11.45 -0.28 1.17
C PHE A 121 -10.98 0.53 -0.04
N VAL A 122 -10.19 1.56 0.22
CA VAL A 122 -9.56 2.44 -0.77
C VAL A 122 -8.10 2.72 -0.38
N TYR A 123 -7.15 2.47 -1.27
CA TYR A 123 -5.78 3.01 -1.14
C TYR A 123 -5.65 4.32 -1.92
N VAL A 124 -5.06 5.35 -1.31
CA VAL A 124 -4.91 6.68 -1.91
C VAL A 124 -3.43 7.00 -2.13
N LYS A 125 -3.04 7.42 -3.34
CA LYS A 125 -1.69 7.89 -3.62
C LYS A 125 -1.39 9.09 -2.73
N ALA A 126 -0.33 9.04 -1.94
CA ALA A 126 0.07 10.15 -1.09
C ALA A 126 1.26 10.90 -1.68
N THR A 127 2.31 10.19 -2.06
CA THR A 127 3.58 10.80 -2.46
C THR A 127 4.29 9.97 -3.52
N GLN A 128 5.24 10.59 -4.22
CA GLN A 128 6.13 9.93 -5.17
C GLN A 128 7.54 10.47 -5.01
N GLY A 129 8.51 9.56 -4.84
CA GLY A 129 9.89 9.97 -4.57
C GLY A 129 10.02 10.84 -3.32
N THR A 130 11.10 11.59 -3.23
CA THR A 130 11.28 12.56 -2.13
C THR A 130 10.58 13.89 -2.40
N LYS A 131 10.07 14.09 -3.61
CA LYS A 131 9.76 15.43 -4.13
C LYS A 131 8.27 15.73 -4.19
N TYR A 132 7.47 14.75 -4.60
CA TYR A 132 6.11 14.99 -5.03
C TYR A 132 5.06 14.53 -4.02
N GLY A 133 4.07 15.38 -3.78
CA GLY A 133 2.86 15.05 -3.03
C GLY A 133 1.67 15.03 -3.99
N ASP A 134 0.82 14.01 -3.88
CA ASP A 134 -0.41 13.94 -4.66
C ASP A 134 -1.37 15.03 -4.18
N ALA A 135 -1.78 15.92 -5.09
CA ALA A 135 -2.54 17.12 -4.75
C ALA A 135 -3.97 16.81 -4.27
N LYS A 136 -4.55 15.66 -4.66
CA LYS A 136 -5.90 15.25 -4.22
C LYS A 136 -5.89 14.41 -2.95
N PHE A 137 -4.73 13.90 -2.54
CA PHE A 137 -4.60 13.08 -1.33
C PHE A 137 -5.28 13.69 -0.10
N PRO A 138 -5.05 14.96 0.30
CA PRO A 138 -5.65 15.48 1.53
C PRO A 138 -7.19 15.47 1.50
N LEU A 139 -7.79 15.75 0.34
CA LEU A 139 -9.24 15.75 0.16
C LEU A 139 -9.80 14.32 0.23
N PHE A 140 -9.21 13.39 -0.50
CA PHE A 140 -9.64 11.99 -0.50
C PHE A 140 -9.44 11.35 0.87
N TRP A 141 -8.28 11.59 1.48
CA TRP A 141 -7.96 11.10 2.82
C TRP A 141 -8.97 11.59 3.85
N ALA A 142 -9.26 12.90 3.88
CA ALA A 142 -10.24 13.47 4.79
C ALA A 142 -11.65 12.91 4.54
N SER A 143 -12.10 12.83 3.28
CA SER A 143 -13.42 12.34 2.92
C SER A 143 -13.64 10.88 3.34
N LEU A 144 -12.69 9.99 3.07
CA LEU A 144 -12.75 8.58 3.46
C LEU A 144 -12.65 8.38 4.98
N GLY A 145 -11.99 9.32 5.68
CA GLY A 145 -11.85 9.28 7.13
C GLY A 145 -13.12 9.66 7.89
N GLN A 146 -14.08 10.31 7.24
CA GLN A 146 -15.32 10.79 7.84
C GLN A 146 -16.41 9.70 7.93
N GLY A 147 -17.38 9.94 8.81
CA GLY A 147 -18.54 9.08 9.01
C GLY A 147 -18.37 8.04 10.13
N PRO A 148 -19.45 7.33 10.48
CA PRO A 148 -19.39 6.33 11.55
C PRO A 148 -18.48 5.17 11.15
N ALA A 149 -17.71 4.70 12.12
CA ALA A 149 -16.65 3.72 11.94
C ALA A 149 -17.11 2.45 11.18
N ASN A 150 -18.31 1.95 11.48
CA ASN A 150 -18.90 0.75 10.85
C ASN A 150 -19.50 0.98 9.45
N TYR A 151 -19.62 2.22 9.00
CA TYR A 151 -20.20 2.57 7.70
C TYR A 151 -19.22 3.25 6.74
N ARG A 152 -18.02 3.63 7.22
CA ARG A 152 -16.98 4.21 6.37
C ARG A 152 -16.24 3.15 5.56
N VAL A 153 -15.68 3.59 4.45
CA VAL A 153 -14.72 2.82 3.67
C VAL A 153 -13.38 2.87 4.38
N LEU A 154 -12.67 1.74 4.45
CA LEU A 154 -11.35 1.70 5.05
C LEU A 154 -10.37 2.41 4.12
N ARG A 155 -9.52 3.28 4.66
CA ARG A 155 -8.55 4.03 3.87
C ARG A 155 -7.13 3.56 4.15
N GLY A 156 -6.34 3.41 3.10
CA GLY A 156 -4.90 3.21 3.14
C GLY A 156 -4.22 4.30 2.32
N ALA A 157 -2.93 4.54 2.58
CA ALA A 157 -2.13 5.47 1.81
C ALA A 157 -0.97 4.71 1.17
N TYR A 158 -0.64 5.05 -0.08
CA TYR A 158 0.51 4.47 -0.77
C TYR A 158 1.52 5.52 -1.23
N HIS A 159 2.77 5.08 -1.34
CA HIS A 159 3.91 5.84 -1.82
C HIS A 159 4.45 5.21 -3.11
N PHE A 160 4.54 5.96 -4.19
CA PHE A 160 5.24 5.51 -5.40
C PHE A 160 6.76 5.65 -5.21
N LEU A 161 7.46 4.52 -5.16
CA LEU A 161 8.90 4.50 -4.96
C LEU A 161 9.63 4.90 -6.24
N SER A 162 10.52 5.87 -6.16
CA SER A 162 11.36 6.30 -7.29
C SER A 162 12.80 5.80 -7.12
N SER A 163 13.40 5.47 -8.27
CA SER A 163 14.81 5.10 -8.43
C SER A 163 15.82 6.17 -8.03
N SER A 164 15.38 7.43 -7.97
CA SER A 164 16.24 8.61 -7.77
C SER A 164 16.50 8.98 -6.31
N GLY A 165 15.85 8.31 -5.35
CA GLY A 165 15.92 8.66 -3.93
C GLY A 165 16.33 7.52 -3.01
N ASP A 166 16.89 7.88 -1.85
CA ASP A 166 17.11 6.93 -0.75
C ASP A 166 15.76 6.45 -0.17
N GLY A 167 15.64 5.15 0.10
CA GLY A 167 14.38 4.54 0.55
C GLY A 167 13.89 5.09 1.88
N LYS A 168 14.79 5.33 2.83
CA LYS A 168 14.45 5.90 4.13
C LYS A 168 14.01 7.37 3.99
N ALA A 169 14.69 8.16 3.17
CA ALA A 169 14.29 9.54 2.88
C ALA A 169 12.90 9.61 2.23
N GLN A 170 12.61 8.70 1.29
CA GLN A 170 11.29 8.56 0.68
C GLN A 170 10.21 8.20 1.72
N ALA A 171 10.50 7.29 2.66
CA ALA A 171 9.61 6.96 3.76
C ALA A 171 9.34 8.15 4.70
N ASP A 172 10.39 8.89 5.09
CA ASP A 172 10.27 10.08 5.93
C ASP A 172 9.38 11.14 5.26
N ARG A 173 9.52 11.32 3.94
CA ARG A 173 8.69 12.20 3.13
C ARG A 173 7.23 11.71 3.09
N PHE A 174 6.98 10.44 2.80
CA PHE A 174 5.64 9.86 2.82
C PHE A 174 4.93 10.07 4.17
N ILE A 175 5.58 9.72 5.28
CA ILE A 175 5.03 9.88 6.64
C ILE A 175 4.71 11.35 6.93
N SER A 176 5.63 12.26 6.60
CA SER A 176 5.43 13.69 6.79
C SER A 176 4.21 14.21 6.03
N TYR A 177 4.00 13.78 4.78
CA TYR A 177 2.86 14.19 3.98
C TYR A 177 1.53 13.66 4.54
N VAL A 178 1.48 12.38 4.91
CA VAL A 178 0.27 11.80 5.52
C VAL A 178 -0.07 12.49 6.85
N ASN A 179 0.93 12.80 7.68
CA ASN A 179 0.75 13.51 8.95
C ASN A 179 0.16 14.91 8.76
N LYS A 180 0.55 15.63 7.69
CA LYS A 180 -0.07 16.93 7.36
C LYS A 180 -1.55 16.83 7.01
N ALA A 181 -1.99 15.69 6.48
CA ALA A 181 -3.39 15.41 6.18
C ALA A 181 -4.18 14.83 7.38
N GLY A 182 -3.59 14.79 8.58
CA GLY A 182 -4.21 14.26 9.80
C GLY A 182 -3.65 12.92 10.28
N GLY A 183 -2.66 12.36 9.57
CA GLY A 183 -1.95 11.15 9.98
C GLY A 183 -2.77 9.87 9.81
N PHE A 184 -2.16 8.76 10.25
CA PHE A 184 -2.79 7.45 10.33
C PHE A 184 -3.55 7.29 11.64
N GLY A 185 -4.79 6.83 11.54
CA GLY A 185 -5.57 6.32 12.66
C GLY A 185 -5.34 4.82 12.90
N PRO A 186 -5.78 4.28 14.05
CA PRO A 186 -5.62 2.87 14.39
C PRO A 186 -6.30 1.92 13.40
N ASP A 187 -7.43 2.35 12.82
CA ASP A 187 -8.22 1.57 11.86
C ASP A 187 -7.94 1.93 10.38
N ASP A 188 -6.93 2.75 10.11
CA ASP A 188 -6.45 2.96 8.74
C ASP A 188 -5.62 1.73 8.31
N LEU A 189 -5.69 1.37 7.03
CA LEU A 189 -4.97 0.22 6.49
C LEU A 189 -3.45 0.42 6.57
N PRO A 190 -2.64 -0.66 6.58
CA PRO A 190 -1.19 -0.56 6.60
C PRO A 190 -0.68 0.31 5.45
N PRO A 191 0.33 1.18 5.68
CA PRO A 191 0.89 1.95 4.59
C PRO A 191 1.49 1.04 3.51
N CYS A 192 1.41 1.46 2.25
CA CYS A 192 1.91 0.69 1.12
C CYS A 192 3.03 1.43 0.38
N VAL A 193 4.09 0.72 -0.02
CA VAL A 193 5.03 1.19 -1.05
C VAL A 193 4.68 0.54 -2.37
N ASP A 194 4.60 1.34 -3.42
CA ASP A 194 4.40 0.91 -4.80
C ASP A 194 5.78 0.88 -5.48
N LEU A 195 6.20 -0.34 -5.83
CA LEU A 195 7.45 -0.62 -6.52
C LEU A 195 7.14 -1.21 -7.90
N GLU A 196 7.26 -0.37 -8.91
CA GLU A 196 7.00 -0.72 -10.31
C GLU A 196 7.85 0.12 -11.28
N TRP A 197 7.52 0.09 -12.58
CA TRP A 197 8.18 0.88 -13.63
C TRP A 197 8.26 2.38 -13.26
N ASP A 198 9.48 2.90 -13.05
CA ASP A 198 9.72 4.34 -12.84
C ASP A 198 10.10 4.99 -14.18
N VAL A 199 9.09 5.48 -14.91
CA VAL A 199 9.24 6.06 -16.26
C VAL A 199 8.69 7.49 -16.31
N ASP A 200 9.34 8.37 -17.08
CA ASP A 200 8.85 9.75 -17.28
C ASP A 200 7.75 9.84 -18.35
N LYS A 201 7.65 8.83 -19.21
CA LYS A 201 6.65 8.74 -20.29
C LYS A 201 6.43 7.30 -20.73
N VAL A 202 5.29 7.06 -21.36
CA VAL A 202 4.96 5.78 -22.01
C VAL A 202 6.01 5.43 -23.07
N GLY A 203 6.47 4.18 -23.05
CA GLY A 203 7.59 3.68 -23.86
C GLY A 203 8.98 4.22 -23.50
N GLY A 204 9.12 5.06 -22.46
CA GLY A 204 10.41 5.53 -21.94
C GLY A 204 11.22 4.43 -21.22
N PRO A 205 12.51 4.68 -20.93
CA PRO A 205 13.33 3.74 -20.19
C PRO A 205 12.89 3.69 -18.73
N ASP A 206 12.74 2.48 -18.19
CA ASP A 206 12.56 2.28 -16.75
C ASP A 206 13.86 2.64 -16.02
N LYS A 207 13.80 3.66 -15.17
CA LYS A 207 14.96 4.18 -14.44
C LYS A 207 15.53 3.18 -13.45
N TRP A 208 14.74 2.21 -12.98
CA TRP A 208 15.25 1.12 -12.13
C TRP A 208 16.28 0.25 -12.85
N LEU A 209 16.26 0.17 -14.19
CA LEU A 209 17.24 -0.61 -14.96
C LEU A 209 18.66 -0.03 -14.93
N SER A 210 18.83 1.18 -14.39
CA SER A 210 20.15 1.76 -14.09
C SER A 210 20.72 1.31 -12.73
N ARG A 211 19.93 0.59 -11.92
CA ARG A 211 20.30 0.07 -10.61
C ARG A 211 20.50 -1.44 -10.68
N THR A 212 21.31 -1.96 -9.76
CA THR A 212 21.41 -3.40 -9.56
C THR A 212 20.13 -3.95 -8.88
N PRO A 213 19.77 -5.23 -9.10
CA PRO A 213 18.65 -5.85 -8.41
C PRO A 213 18.70 -5.72 -6.88
N ASP A 214 19.90 -5.76 -6.28
CA ASP A 214 20.04 -5.59 -4.83
C ASP A 214 19.78 -4.16 -4.39
N GLU A 215 20.27 -3.14 -5.11
CA GLU A 215 19.95 -1.74 -4.79
C GLU A 215 18.45 -1.45 -4.85
N ILE A 216 17.72 -2.04 -5.81
CA ILE A 216 16.27 -1.86 -5.94
C ILE A 216 15.57 -2.43 -4.70
N VAL A 217 15.88 -3.68 -4.33
CA VAL A 217 15.28 -4.35 -3.17
C VAL A 217 15.70 -3.68 -1.87
N ASP A 218 16.96 -3.27 -1.73
CA ASP A 218 17.47 -2.54 -0.56
C ASP A 218 16.73 -1.21 -0.37
N THR A 219 16.42 -0.50 -1.46
CA THR A 219 15.64 0.75 -1.40
C THR A 219 14.23 0.50 -0.87
N ALA A 220 13.56 -0.54 -1.35
CA ALA A 220 12.23 -0.91 -0.87
C ALA A 220 12.25 -1.38 0.59
N VAL A 221 13.21 -2.21 0.98
CA VAL A 221 13.39 -2.68 2.36
C VAL A 221 13.65 -1.50 3.31
N ALA A 222 14.52 -0.57 2.95
CA ALA A 222 14.80 0.62 3.75
C ALA A 222 13.54 1.49 3.96
N TRP A 223 12.69 1.60 2.94
CA TRP A 223 11.39 2.27 3.07
C TRP A 223 10.48 1.51 4.03
N LEU A 224 10.32 0.20 3.84
CA LEU A 224 9.43 -0.66 4.63
C LEU A 224 9.83 -0.65 6.11
N GLU A 225 11.10 -0.88 6.42
CA GLU A 225 11.62 -0.86 7.80
C GLU A 225 11.38 0.50 8.47
N ARG A 226 11.60 1.60 7.73
CA ARG A 226 11.39 2.94 8.26
C ARG A 226 9.92 3.19 8.57
N VAL A 227 9.01 2.80 7.69
CA VAL A 227 7.58 2.99 7.88
C VAL A 227 7.05 2.11 9.01
N GLU A 228 7.49 0.87 9.12
CA GLU A 228 7.13 0.00 10.24
C GLU A 228 7.57 0.59 11.58
N ALA A 229 8.82 1.06 11.65
CA ALA A 229 9.39 1.64 12.87
C ALA A 229 8.63 2.88 13.37
N VAL A 230 8.03 3.67 12.47
CA VAL A 230 7.31 4.91 12.82
C VAL A 230 5.81 4.69 13.01
N THR A 231 5.19 3.83 12.20
CA THR A 231 3.73 3.62 12.22
C THR A 231 3.29 2.45 13.09
N HIS A 232 4.23 1.57 13.47
CA HIS A 232 3.97 0.32 14.19
C HIS A 232 2.99 -0.63 13.48
N LYS A 233 2.75 -0.41 12.19
CA LYS A 233 2.03 -1.34 11.30
C LYS A 233 3.04 -1.98 10.36
N ILE A 234 2.92 -3.30 10.15
CA ILE A 234 3.72 -4.02 9.15
C ILE A 234 3.30 -3.47 7.77
N PRO A 235 4.15 -2.74 7.02
CA PRO A 235 3.73 -2.13 5.78
C PRO A 235 3.49 -3.18 4.69
N MET A 236 2.89 -2.69 3.61
CA MET A 236 2.59 -3.46 2.41
C MET A 236 3.51 -3.04 1.26
N ILE A 237 3.80 -3.98 0.37
CA ILE A 237 4.47 -3.72 -0.89
C ILE A 237 3.52 -4.09 -2.03
N TYR A 238 3.25 -3.10 -2.88
CA TYR A 238 2.66 -3.29 -4.19
C TYR A 238 3.76 -3.53 -5.22
N THR A 239 3.56 -4.51 -6.12
CA THR A 239 4.41 -4.71 -7.29
C THR A 239 3.64 -5.42 -8.40
N ASN A 240 4.25 -5.52 -9.58
CA ASN A 240 3.84 -6.41 -10.65
C ASN A 240 4.91 -7.48 -10.91
N ARG A 241 4.51 -8.74 -11.16
CA ARG A 241 5.47 -9.84 -11.38
C ARG A 241 6.29 -9.68 -12.66
N VAL A 242 5.68 -9.18 -13.74
CA VAL A 242 6.36 -8.97 -15.02
C VAL A 242 7.46 -7.92 -14.87
N TRP A 243 7.15 -6.81 -14.19
CA TRP A 243 8.16 -5.81 -13.82
C TRP A 243 9.27 -6.42 -12.94
N TRP A 244 8.89 -7.20 -11.93
CA TRP A 244 9.87 -7.85 -11.06
C TRP A 244 10.85 -8.73 -11.84
N GLN A 245 10.34 -9.53 -12.79
CA GLN A 245 11.17 -10.37 -13.65
C GLN A 245 12.11 -9.56 -14.55
N SER A 246 11.66 -8.40 -15.05
CA SER A 246 12.47 -7.56 -15.93
C SER A 246 13.53 -6.74 -15.19
N ALA A 247 13.19 -6.16 -14.04
CA ALA A 247 14.05 -5.28 -13.25
C ALA A 247 14.95 -6.06 -12.26
N ILE A 248 14.37 -6.98 -11.48
CA ILE A 248 15.10 -7.72 -10.43
C ILE A 248 15.77 -8.97 -10.98
N LYS A 249 15.21 -9.58 -12.04
CA LYS A 249 15.74 -10.76 -12.75
C LYS A 249 16.02 -11.97 -11.83
N SER A 250 15.37 -11.99 -10.67
CA SER A 250 15.54 -13.02 -9.65
C SER A 250 14.26 -13.16 -8.83
N GLU A 251 13.54 -14.25 -9.06
CA GLU A 251 12.33 -14.61 -8.30
C GLU A 251 12.65 -14.84 -6.81
N SER A 252 13.80 -15.43 -6.50
CA SER A 252 14.19 -15.75 -5.11
C SER A 252 14.45 -14.51 -4.25
N LYS A 253 14.85 -13.37 -4.84
CA LYS A 253 15.02 -12.11 -4.10
C LYS A 253 13.72 -11.60 -3.48
N PHE A 254 12.56 -12.05 -3.98
CA PHE A 254 11.26 -11.68 -3.40
C PHE A 254 11.12 -12.16 -1.95
N SER A 255 11.83 -13.23 -1.55
CA SER A 255 11.86 -13.71 -0.15
C SER A 255 12.35 -12.67 0.86
N ARG A 256 13.10 -11.65 0.42
CA ARG A 256 13.53 -10.53 1.27
C ARG A 256 12.36 -9.65 1.74
N LEU A 257 11.20 -9.78 1.10
CA LEU A 257 9.98 -9.04 1.40
C LEU A 257 8.94 -9.90 2.15
N ALA A 258 9.26 -11.17 2.44
CA ALA A 258 8.29 -12.15 2.93
C ALA A 258 7.67 -11.84 4.30
N GLN A 259 8.31 -10.99 5.11
CA GLN A 259 7.78 -10.51 6.38
C GLN A 259 6.73 -9.40 6.24
N TYR A 260 6.63 -8.79 5.05
CA TYR A 260 5.70 -7.71 4.75
C TYR A 260 4.46 -8.21 4.04
N ARG A 261 3.45 -7.34 3.98
CA ARG A 261 2.22 -7.65 3.25
C ARG A 261 2.44 -7.47 1.76
N ILE A 262 1.86 -8.36 0.97
CA ILE A 262 2.01 -8.35 -0.47
C ILE A 262 0.71 -7.90 -1.12
N TRP A 263 0.79 -6.83 -1.91
CA TRP A 263 -0.22 -6.44 -2.88
C TRP A 263 0.35 -6.69 -4.27
N ILE A 264 -0.31 -7.50 -5.07
CA ILE A 264 0.17 -7.85 -6.41
C ILE A 264 -0.79 -7.31 -7.46
N ALA A 265 -0.26 -6.69 -8.50
CA ALA A 265 -1.01 -6.50 -9.73
C ALA A 265 -0.80 -7.66 -10.69
N ASP A 266 -1.93 -8.23 -11.09
CA ASP A 266 -1.96 -9.26 -12.10
C ASP A 266 -3.30 -9.24 -12.84
N TYR A 267 -3.25 -8.85 -14.12
CA TYR A 267 -4.42 -8.70 -14.98
C TYR A 267 -4.62 -9.90 -15.90
N SER A 268 -3.94 -10.99 -15.58
CA SER A 268 -3.95 -12.22 -16.34
C SER A 268 -5.34 -12.84 -16.41
N GLY A 269 -5.79 -13.14 -17.63
CA GLY A 269 -7.11 -13.70 -17.88
C GLY A 269 -7.29 -15.10 -17.28
N SER A 270 -6.25 -15.93 -17.25
CA SER A 270 -6.28 -17.25 -16.58
C SER A 270 -6.39 -17.07 -15.07
N ASP A 271 -5.64 -16.12 -14.51
CA ASP A 271 -5.56 -15.89 -13.07
C ASP A 271 -6.86 -15.26 -12.57
N ARG A 272 -7.50 -14.44 -13.39
CA ARG A 272 -8.89 -14.00 -13.22
C ARG A 272 -9.91 -15.14 -13.21
N VAL A 273 -9.65 -16.26 -13.89
CA VAL A 273 -10.56 -17.42 -13.89
C VAL A 273 -10.37 -18.28 -12.65
N ILE A 274 -9.14 -18.54 -12.23
CA ILE A 274 -8.89 -19.37 -11.03
C ILE A 274 -8.77 -18.55 -9.74
N GLU A 275 -8.80 -17.23 -9.86
CA GLU A 275 -8.66 -16.23 -8.79
C GLU A 275 -7.36 -16.34 -7.97
N VAL A 276 -6.27 -16.75 -8.61
CA VAL A 276 -4.95 -16.88 -7.98
C VAL A 276 -3.98 -15.98 -8.75
N PRO A 277 -3.50 -14.88 -8.15
CA PRO A 277 -2.55 -14.01 -8.84
C PRO A 277 -1.15 -14.61 -8.89
N SER A 278 -0.42 -14.23 -9.93
CA SER A 278 0.97 -14.58 -10.14
C SER A 278 1.90 -13.70 -9.29
N VAL A 279 2.40 -14.25 -8.18
CA VAL A 279 3.33 -13.57 -7.27
C VAL A 279 4.78 -13.99 -7.56
N PRO A 280 5.76 -13.06 -7.55
CA PRO A 280 7.16 -13.45 -7.67
C PRO A 280 7.58 -14.49 -6.62
N GLY A 281 8.34 -15.49 -7.04
CA GLY A 281 8.73 -16.61 -6.19
C GLY A 281 7.61 -17.58 -5.77
N GLY A 282 6.37 -17.42 -6.26
CA GLY A 282 5.26 -18.34 -5.99
C GLY A 282 4.63 -18.21 -4.60
N GLY A 283 4.76 -17.05 -3.95
CA GLY A 283 4.15 -16.76 -2.65
C GLY A 283 2.65 -16.42 -2.71
N ASN A 284 2.07 -16.09 -1.56
CA ASN A 284 0.69 -15.63 -1.45
C ASN A 284 0.61 -14.11 -1.39
N ALA A 285 -0.34 -13.53 -2.13
CA ALA A 285 -0.70 -12.13 -2.00
C ALA A 285 -1.77 -11.95 -0.92
N HIS A 286 -1.71 -10.83 -0.21
CA HIS A 286 -2.78 -10.40 0.70
C HIS A 286 -3.87 -9.67 -0.10
N ILE A 287 -3.46 -8.74 -0.97
CA ILE A 287 -4.36 -8.01 -1.86
C ILE A 287 -3.93 -8.27 -3.30
N TRP A 288 -4.92 -8.40 -4.19
CA TRP A 288 -4.69 -8.55 -5.61
C TRP A 288 -5.42 -7.45 -6.39
N GLN A 289 -4.67 -6.62 -7.11
CA GLN A 289 -5.19 -5.72 -8.14
C GLN A 289 -5.42 -6.55 -9.42
N PHE A 290 -6.68 -6.86 -9.72
CA PHE A 290 -7.05 -7.81 -10.76
C PHE A 290 -7.50 -7.16 -12.07
N THR A 291 -7.75 -5.85 -12.06
CA THR A 291 -8.06 -5.06 -13.26
C THR A 291 -7.83 -3.58 -13.02
N ALA A 292 -7.49 -2.86 -14.08
CA ALA A 292 -7.43 -1.40 -14.12
C ALA A 292 -8.69 -0.73 -14.71
N THR A 293 -9.66 -1.55 -15.14
CA THR A 293 -10.78 -1.11 -15.98
C THR A 293 -12.13 -1.56 -15.42
N SER A 294 -12.25 -1.65 -14.10
CA SER A 294 -13.55 -1.95 -13.48
C SER A 294 -14.54 -0.80 -13.71
N HIS A 295 -15.81 -1.12 -13.78
CA HIS A 295 -16.91 -0.17 -13.84
C HIS A 295 -17.50 0.03 -12.43
N LEU A 296 -17.91 1.25 -12.13
CA LEU A 296 -18.63 1.59 -10.91
C LEU A 296 -19.93 2.29 -11.28
N ALA A 297 -21.05 1.85 -10.69
CA ALA A 297 -22.34 2.46 -10.96
C ALA A 297 -22.31 3.98 -10.68
N ASN A 298 -22.78 4.76 -11.67
CA ASN A 298 -22.79 6.22 -11.68
C ASN A 298 -21.39 6.88 -11.70
N TYR A 299 -20.36 6.16 -12.15
CA TYR A 299 -19.04 6.72 -12.41
C TYR A 299 -18.58 6.32 -13.82
N GLY A 300 -18.29 7.31 -14.67
CA GLY A 300 -18.10 7.11 -16.11
C GLY A 300 -16.71 6.62 -16.53
N LYS A 301 -15.76 6.48 -15.60
CA LYS A 301 -14.37 6.08 -15.88
C LYS A 301 -14.04 4.74 -15.26
N GLY A 302 -13.00 4.09 -15.81
CA GLY A 302 -12.44 2.87 -15.24
C GLY A 302 -11.80 3.14 -13.88
N LEU A 303 -11.84 2.13 -13.02
CA LEU A 303 -11.12 2.13 -11.74
C LEU A 303 -10.26 0.87 -11.62
N ASP A 304 -9.10 1.05 -10.99
CA ASP A 304 -8.33 -0.05 -10.45
C ASP A 304 -9.16 -0.77 -9.38
N ALA A 305 -9.34 -2.09 -9.55
CA ALA A 305 -10.10 -2.91 -8.61
C ALA A 305 -9.21 -3.98 -7.98
N ASN A 306 -9.44 -4.12 -6.68
CA ASN A 306 -8.66 -4.95 -5.80
C ASN A 306 -9.55 -5.93 -5.06
N ILE A 307 -8.99 -7.09 -4.72
CA ILE A 307 -9.66 -8.10 -3.92
C ILE A 307 -8.72 -8.63 -2.84
N TYR A 308 -9.28 -8.81 -1.65
CA TYR A 308 -8.75 -9.65 -0.60
C TYR A 308 -9.61 -10.93 -0.51
N LYS A 309 -8.97 -12.09 -0.45
CA LYS A 309 -9.62 -13.39 -0.32
C LYS A 309 -9.50 -13.90 1.11
N GLY A 310 -10.62 -13.88 1.84
CA GLY A 310 -10.71 -14.32 3.22
C GLY A 310 -11.91 -13.69 3.95
N SER A 311 -12.15 -14.15 5.17
CA SER A 311 -13.18 -13.59 6.05
C SER A 311 -12.84 -12.16 6.48
N ARG A 312 -13.86 -11.40 6.93
CA ARG A 312 -13.65 -10.06 7.49
C ARG A 312 -12.76 -10.07 8.73
N ALA A 313 -12.80 -11.15 9.53
CA ALA A 313 -11.93 -11.31 10.69
C ALA A 313 -10.46 -11.52 10.32
N GLN A 314 -10.20 -12.36 9.30
CA GLN A 314 -8.86 -12.54 8.75
C GLN A 314 -8.33 -11.23 8.19
N PHE A 315 -9.13 -10.51 7.40
CA PHE A 315 -8.75 -9.20 6.89
C PHE A 315 -8.42 -8.20 7.99
N ALA A 316 -9.23 -8.13 9.05
CA ALA A 316 -8.96 -7.23 10.17
C ALA A 316 -7.62 -7.53 10.85
N SER A 317 -7.38 -8.81 11.15
CA SER A 317 -6.13 -9.29 11.75
C SER A 317 -4.93 -9.02 10.84
N GLU A 318 -5.05 -9.45 9.59
CA GLU A 318 -4.00 -9.30 8.59
C GLU A 318 -3.79 -7.87 8.19
N MET A 319 -4.71 -6.92 8.37
CA MET A 319 -4.48 -5.49 8.12
C MET A 319 -4.18 -4.68 9.40
N GLN A 320 -4.07 -5.34 10.56
CA GLN A 320 -3.88 -4.68 11.86
C GLN A 320 -4.90 -3.55 12.12
N ILE A 321 -6.18 -3.85 11.92
CA ILE A 321 -7.31 -2.95 12.18
C ILE A 321 -8.34 -3.62 13.08
N SER A 322 -9.24 -2.85 13.70
CA SER A 322 -10.25 -3.43 14.59
C SER A 322 -11.26 -4.31 13.83
N PRO A 323 -11.56 -5.53 14.28
CA PRO A 323 -12.62 -6.34 13.66
C PRO A 323 -13.99 -5.64 13.61
N SER A 324 -14.27 -4.72 14.54
CA SER A 324 -15.52 -3.96 14.57
C SER A 324 -15.68 -3.00 13.39
N ILE A 325 -14.58 -2.59 12.74
CA ILE A 325 -14.61 -1.65 11.61
C ILE A 325 -14.97 -2.34 10.29
N VAL A 326 -14.58 -3.62 10.16
CA VAL A 326 -14.78 -4.38 8.93
C VAL A 326 -16.23 -4.88 8.83
N GLY A 327 -16.91 -5.05 9.97
CA GLY A 327 -18.26 -5.62 10.05
C GLY A 327 -18.23 -7.14 10.15
N GLN A 328 -19.39 -7.75 10.43
CA GLN A 328 -19.56 -9.21 10.49
C GLN A 328 -19.84 -9.77 9.09
N ASP A 329 -19.44 -11.02 8.84
CA ASP A 329 -19.83 -11.74 7.62
C ASP A 329 -21.36 -11.86 7.59
N GLN A 330 -21.97 -11.47 6.46
CA GLN A 330 -23.42 -11.58 6.20
C GLN A 330 -23.71 -12.67 5.17
#